data_AF-A0A168G1F7-F1
#
_entry.id   AF-A0A168G1F7-F1
#
_cell.length_a   1.000
_cell.length_b   1.000
_cell.length_c   1.000
_cell.angle_alpha   90.00
_cell.angle_beta   90.00
_cell.angle_gamma   90.00
#
_symmetry.space_group_name_H-M   'P 1'
#
loop_
_entity.id
_entity.type
_entity.pdbx_description
1 polymer ?
#
loop_
_entity_poly.entity_id
_entity_poly.type
_entity_poly.pdbx_seq_one_letter_code
_entity_poly.pdbx_strand_id
1 'polypeptide(L)'
;MSELGAATAIVIDTGGGQVKAGLAGEDAPFAVFPTIVGEPKQKNAMSGVEAKSLYVGNEASQKRGILSLKYPVEHGVITDWAAMEMIWGHTFNSQLRVTPSDHPVLLSECPMNPKSNREKMMEIMFDTFQAPAAYVQITAVLALYASGRTTGLVLDSGDAVTHSVPIYEGFAVRKTTLRGDAAGRDITHALQRELKAEGVSLSTSAEFETVRDIKEKLCYVADNFAEECGRPLQDISADYTLPDGNVISVGQARFKAAEAMFDPKTFLELEDDYGGICGQIASSIATSEVDLRAALARNIVLAGGNTMTANFAQRLEQGLSIMLSSEPKVYAPPERKYSAWIGGSILASLSSFASMAVTKDEYDAEGAAVVHRKCF
;
A
#
# COMPACT_ATOMS: atom_id res chain seq x y z
N MET A 1 -27.66 -23.67 6.02
CA MET A 1 -27.32 -22.33 5.52
C MET A 1 -27.14 -21.48 6.75
N SER A 2 -25.90 -21.32 7.19
CA SER A 2 -25.55 -20.61 8.44
C SER A 2 -25.78 -19.11 8.29
N GLU A 3 -25.97 -18.42 9.42
CA GLU A 3 -26.36 -17.01 9.59
C GLU A 3 -25.41 -15.97 8.97
N LEU A 4 -24.36 -16.38 8.25
CA LEU A 4 -23.43 -15.47 7.55
C LEU A 4 -24.10 -14.62 6.45
N GLY A 5 -25.27 -15.02 5.96
CA GLY A 5 -25.89 -14.41 4.77
C GLY A 5 -26.55 -13.03 4.98
N ALA A 6 -26.64 -12.52 6.22
CA ALA A 6 -27.37 -11.28 6.51
C ALA A 6 -26.47 -10.06 6.82
N ALA A 7 -25.22 -10.26 7.25
CA ALA A 7 -24.34 -9.16 7.67
C ALA A 7 -23.38 -8.75 6.56
N THR A 8 -23.32 -7.44 6.27
CA THR A 8 -22.38 -6.87 5.31
C THR A 8 -20.94 -7.06 5.81
N ALA A 9 -20.06 -7.60 4.96
CA ALA A 9 -18.67 -7.79 5.31
C ALA A 9 -17.91 -6.46 5.46
N ILE A 10 -16.94 -6.42 6.37
CA ILE A 10 -16.01 -5.30 6.54
C ILE A 10 -14.75 -5.60 5.73
N VAL A 11 -14.25 -4.61 5.00
CA VAL A 11 -13.00 -4.71 4.23
C VAL A 11 -11.95 -3.83 4.85
N ILE A 12 -10.80 -4.41 5.23
CA ILE A 12 -9.67 -3.72 5.84
C ILE A 12 -8.42 -3.95 4.99
N ASP A 13 -8.01 -2.93 4.22
CA ASP A 13 -6.72 -2.89 3.53
C ASP A 13 -5.64 -2.35 4.48
N THR A 14 -4.74 -3.24 4.94
CA THR A 14 -3.69 -2.89 5.91
C THR A 14 -2.39 -2.54 5.17
N GLY A 15 -2.26 -1.28 4.76
CA GLY A 15 -1.03 -0.78 4.15
C GLY A 15 -0.01 -0.30 5.18
N GLY A 16 1.29 -0.31 4.82
CA GLY A 16 2.36 0.15 5.72
C GLY A 16 2.37 1.66 6.02
N GLY A 17 1.75 2.47 5.15
CA GLY A 17 1.58 3.90 5.38
C GLY A 17 0.18 4.29 5.84
N GLN A 18 -0.85 3.63 5.30
CA GLN A 18 -2.25 3.94 5.57
C GLN A 18 -3.11 2.67 5.58
N VAL A 19 -4.02 2.61 6.55
CA VAL A 19 -5.16 1.69 6.56
C VAL A 19 -6.29 2.30 5.75
N LYS A 20 -6.98 1.48 4.96
CA LYS A 20 -8.26 1.83 4.33
C LYS A 20 -9.30 0.83 4.76
N ALA A 21 -10.46 1.30 5.21
CA ALA A 21 -11.50 0.45 5.73
C ALA A 21 -12.89 0.94 5.35
N GLY A 22 -13.84 0.02 5.24
CA GLY A 22 -15.24 0.33 4.95
C GLY A 22 -16.06 -0.94 4.79
N LEU A 23 -17.29 -0.79 4.33
CA LEU A 23 -18.22 -1.90 4.13
C LEU A 23 -18.14 -2.43 2.70
N ALA A 24 -18.35 -3.72 2.52
CA ALA A 24 -18.42 -4.34 1.21
C ALA A 24 -19.62 -3.79 0.41
N GLY A 25 -19.40 -3.57 -0.89
CA GLY A 25 -20.40 -2.99 -1.80
C GLY A 25 -20.31 -1.47 -1.95
N GLU A 26 -19.44 -0.79 -1.18
CA GLU A 26 -19.15 0.63 -1.38
C GLU A 26 -18.03 0.83 -2.42
N ASP A 27 -18.09 1.96 -3.15
CA ASP A 27 -17.18 2.30 -4.25
C ASP A 27 -15.84 2.92 -3.78
N ALA A 28 -15.76 3.35 -2.52
CA ALA A 28 -14.56 3.96 -1.92
C ALA A 28 -14.49 3.65 -0.42
N PRO A 29 -13.27 3.58 0.17
CA PRO A 29 -13.13 3.31 1.60
C PRO A 29 -13.74 4.43 2.43
N PHE A 30 -14.60 4.06 3.38
CA PHE A 30 -15.20 4.98 4.34
C PHE A 30 -14.15 5.69 5.20
N ALA A 31 -13.12 4.96 5.64
CA ALA A 31 -12.06 5.46 6.51
C ALA A 31 -10.69 5.25 5.87
N VAL A 32 -9.88 6.31 5.87
CA VAL A 32 -8.47 6.27 5.48
C VAL A 32 -7.65 7.02 6.54
N PHE A 33 -6.69 6.33 7.17
CA PHE A 33 -5.87 6.94 8.21
C PHE A 33 -4.47 6.31 8.28
N PRO A 34 -3.46 7.04 8.82
CA PRO A 34 -2.09 6.54 8.91
C PRO A 34 -1.96 5.28 9.78
N THR A 35 -1.13 4.33 9.36
CA THR A 35 -0.85 3.09 10.11
C THR A 35 0.17 3.35 11.21
N ILE A 36 -0.23 4.13 12.22
CA ILE A 36 0.65 4.55 13.31
C ILE A 36 -0.04 4.49 14.67
N VAL A 37 0.78 4.24 15.68
CA VAL A 37 0.42 4.34 17.10
C VAL A 37 1.35 5.35 17.76
N GLY A 38 0.83 6.14 18.71
CA GLY A 38 1.59 7.15 19.42
C GLY A 38 1.42 7.05 20.94
N GLU A 39 2.53 7.04 21.66
CA GLU A 39 2.56 7.07 23.13
C GLU A 39 3.07 8.44 23.62
N PRO A 40 2.49 9.06 24.67
CA PRO A 40 3.00 10.32 25.21
C PRO A 40 4.46 10.22 25.66
N LYS A 41 5.31 11.13 25.18
CA LYS A 41 6.73 11.21 25.62
C LYS A 41 6.86 11.52 27.12
N GLN A 42 5.88 12.24 27.67
CA GLN A 42 5.81 12.60 29.09
C GLN A 42 4.38 12.39 29.59
N LYS A 43 4.25 11.81 30.80
CA LYS A 43 2.95 11.47 31.42
C LYS A 43 2.01 12.67 31.64
N ASN A 44 2.54 13.90 31.68
CA ASN A 44 1.79 15.14 31.93
C ASN A 44 1.85 16.15 30.77
N ALA A 45 2.16 15.73 29.54
CA ALA A 45 2.34 16.66 28.42
C ALA A 45 1.06 17.40 28.00
N MET A 46 -0.13 16.92 28.40
CA MET A 46 -1.41 17.56 28.07
C MET A 46 -2.14 18.01 29.34
N SER A 47 -2.29 19.32 29.50
CA SER A 47 -3.15 19.91 30.54
C SER A 47 -4.59 20.05 30.02
N GLY A 48 -5.58 19.52 30.75
CA GLY A 48 -7.01 19.81 30.52
C GLY A 48 -7.80 18.86 29.61
N VAL A 49 -7.17 17.81 29.06
CA VAL A 49 -7.86 16.69 28.36
C VAL A 49 -7.49 15.41 29.10
N GLU A 50 -8.42 14.48 29.29
CA GLU A 50 -8.08 13.12 29.77
C GLU A 50 -6.92 12.59 28.95
N ALA A 51 -5.76 12.45 29.59
CA ALA A 51 -4.55 12.00 28.93
C ALA A 51 -4.74 10.53 28.57
N LYS A 52 -5.16 10.26 27.32
CA LYS A 52 -5.14 8.89 26.79
C LYS A 52 -3.71 8.39 26.86
N SER A 53 -3.54 7.14 27.30
CA SER A 53 -2.26 6.46 27.31
C SER A 53 -1.71 6.22 25.90
N LEU A 54 -2.58 6.24 24.89
CA LEU A 54 -2.24 5.86 23.52
C LEU A 54 -3.14 6.56 22.49
N TYR A 55 -2.55 6.86 21.33
CA TYR A 55 -3.19 7.52 20.19
C TYR A 55 -3.00 6.66 18.94
N VAL A 56 -3.97 6.69 18.03
CA VAL A 56 -3.93 5.92 16.77
C VAL A 56 -4.24 6.83 15.59
N GLY A 57 -3.60 6.57 14.45
CA GLY A 57 -3.96 7.18 13.17
C GLY A 57 -3.81 8.70 13.13
N ASN A 58 -4.85 9.39 12.65
CA ASN A 58 -4.83 10.85 12.49
C ASN A 58 -4.58 11.58 13.81
N GLU A 59 -5.13 11.08 14.94
CA GLU A 59 -4.93 11.70 16.25
C GLU A 59 -3.45 11.61 16.68
N ALA A 60 -2.80 10.48 16.41
CA ALA A 60 -1.37 10.31 16.66
C ALA A 60 -0.53 11.20 15.73
N SER A 61 -0.90 11.30 14.45
CA SER A 61 -0.17 12.12 13.48
C SER A 61 -0.19 13.61 13.84
N GLN A 62 -1.36 14.13 14.23
CA GLN A 62 -1.54 15.53 14.64
C GLN A 62 -0.75 15.89 15.91
N LYS A 63 -0.56 14.91 16.82
CA LYS A 63 0.13 15.10 18.11
C LYS A 63 1.60 14.64 18.10
N ARG A 64 2.20 14.46 16.93
CA ARG A 64 3.58 13.94 16.74
C ARG A 64 4.67 14.71 17.52
N GLY A 65 4.49 16.00 17.78
CA GLY A 65 5.43 16.78 18.60
C GLY A 65 5.60 16.22 20.02
N ILE A 66 4.50 15.75 20.62
CA ILE A 66 4.43 15.28 22.01
C ILE A 66 4.34 13.75 22.15
N LEU A 67 4.17 13.03 21.04
CA LEU A 67 4.07 11.57 21.01
C LEU A 67 5.34 10.91 20.45
N SER A 68 5.70 9.76 21.00
CA SER A 68 6.63 8.81 20.40
C SER A 68 5.82 7.91 19.46
N LEU A 69 6.06 8.03 18.15
CA LEU A 69 5.32 7.28 17.13
C LEU A 69 5.99 5.93 16.84
N LYS A 70 5.16 4.89 16.69
CA LYS A 70 5.52 3.53 16.26
C LYS A 70 4.78 3.18 14.97
N TYR A 71 5.47 2.48 14.08
CA TYR A 71 4.95 1.99 12.81
C TYR A 71 4.95 0.46 12.86
N PRO A 72 3.80 -0.21 12.98
CA PRO A 72 3.75 -1.66 13.18
C PRO A 72 3.99 -2.48 11.92
N VAL A 73 4.10 -1.83 10.77
CA VAL A 73 4.31 -2.47 9.48
C VAL A 73 5.60 -1.93 8.87
N GLU A 74 6.56 -2.83 8.69
CA GLU A 74 7.86 -2.55 8.09
C GLU A 74 8.01 -3.42 6.85
N HIS A 75 8.31 -2.78 5.72
CA HIS A 75 8.46 -3.45 4.42
C HIS A 75 7.32 -4.42 4.04
N GLY A 76 6.07 -4.04 4.37
CA GLY A 76 4.87 -4.84 4.08
C GLY A 76 4.58 -5.98 5.07
N VAL A 77 5.39 -6.13 6.12
CA VAL A 77 5.26 -7.18 7.13
C VAL A 77 4.91 -6.56 8.48
N ILE A 78 3.94 -7.15 9.20
CA ILE A 78 3.59 -6.72 10.56
C ILE A 78 4.70 -7.18 11.51
N THR A 79 5.33 -6.23 12.21
CA THR A 79 6.42 -6.47 13.18
C THR A 79 5.98 -6.23 14.62
N ASP A 80 4.97 -5.39 14.86
CA ASP A 80 4.39 -5.13 16.18
C ASP A 80 2.89 -5.46 16.19
N TRP A 81 2.57 -6.68 16.64
CA TRP A 81 1.20 -7.20 16.69
C TRP A 81 0.32 -6.49 17.71
N ALA A 82 0.89 -6.02 18.83
CA ALA A 82 0.12 -5.29 19.83
C ALA A 82 -0.33 -3.94 19.28
N ALA A 83 0.58 -3.23 18.58
CA ALA A 83 0.24 -2.01 17.87
C ALA A 83 -0.76 -2.26 16.73
N MET A 84 -0.64 -3.37 16.00
CA MET A 84 -1.58 -3.70 14.93
C MET A 84 -2.99 -4.02 15.45
N GLU A 85 -3.11 -4.75 16.56
CA GLU A 85 -4.38 -5.01 17.23
C GLU A 85 -5.06 -3.71 17.67
N MET A 86 -4.30 -2.75 18.21
CA MET A 86 -4.83 -1.42 18.54
C MET A 86 -5.31 -0.66 17.31
N ILE A 87 -4.60 -0.76 16.18
CA ILE A 87 -5.02 -0.16 14.91
C ILE A 87 -6.33 -0.77 14.42
N TRP A 88 -6.46 -2.09 14.39
CA TRP A 88 -7.71 -2.74 13.99
C TRP A 88 -8.86 -2.43 14.95
N GLY A 89 -8.60 -2.42 16.26
CA GLY A 89 -9.59 -1.97 17.26
C GLY A 89 -10.04 -0.53 17.04
N HIS A 90 -9.13 0.37 16.65
CA HIS A 90 -9.48 1.72 16.24
C HIS A 90 -10.31 1.76 14.95
N THR A 91 -9.98 0.91 13.97
CA THR A 91 -10.78 0.74 12.74
C THR A 91 -12.23 0.39 13.06
N PHE A 92 -12.46 -0.66 13.86
CA PHE A 92 -13.81 -1.10 14.20
C PHE A 92 -14.56 -0.09 15.06
N ASN A 93 -13.97 0.33 16.19
CA ASN A 93 -14.68 1.08 17.22
C ASN A 93 -14.80 2.58 16.93
N SER A 94 -13.75 3.18 16.37
CA SER A 94 -13.67 4.65 16.20
C SER A 94 -14.01 5.09 14.78
N GLN A 95 -13.48 4.39 13.78
CA GLN A 95 -13.63 4.77 12.38
C GLN A 95 -14.96 4.27 11.83
N LEU A 96 -15.21 2.96 11.86
CA LEU A 96 -16.43 2.36 11.32
C LEU A 96 -17.61 2.37 12.31
N ARG A 97 -17.32 2.39 13.62
CA ARG A 97 -18.32 2.34 14.71
C ARG A 97 -19.23 1.12 14.62
N VAL A 98 -18.63 -0.03 14.36
CA VAL A 98 -19.29 -1.34 14.23
C VAL A 98 -18.76 -2.32 15.27
N THR A 99 -19.58 -3.30 15.63
CA THR A 99 -19.17 -4.42 16.47
C THR A 99 -18.57 -5.51 15.58
N PRO A 100 -17.27 -5.85 15.67
CA PRO A 100 -16.65 -6.81 14.76
C PRO A 100 -17.26 -8.22 14.85
N SER A 101 -17.84 -8.61 15.98
CA SER A 101 -18.52 -9.90 16.15
C SER A 101 -19.78 -10.08 15.30
N ASP A 102 -20.31 -8.99 14.74
CA ASP A 102 -21.54 -9.03 13.96
C ASP A 102 -21.26 -9.12 12.45
N HIS A 103 -19.99 -9.05 12.03
CA HIS A 103 -19.61 -8.87 10.62
C HIS A 103 -18.47 -9.79 10.17
N PRO A 104 -18.60 -10.46 9.02
CA PRO A 104 -17.45 -11.08 8.36
C PRO A 104 -16.37 -10.03 8.03
N VAL A 105 -15.10 -10.41 8.09
CA VAL A 105 -13.97 -9.48 7.84
C VAL A 105 -13.08 -9.97 6.70
N LEU A 106 -12.86 -9.15 5.68
CA LEU A 106 -11.82 -9.34 4.68
C LEU A 106 -10.61 -8.46 5.03
N LEU A 107 -9.44 -9.09 5.15
CA LEU A 107 -8.17 -8.40 5.33
C LEU A 107 -7.28 -8.53 4.09
N SER A 108 -6.55 -7.48 3.76
CA SER A 108 -5.48 -7.55 2.79
C SER A 108 -4.15 -7.96 3.43
N GLU A 109 -3.30 -8.63 2.66
CA GLU A 109 -1.89 -8.87 3.00
C GLU A 109 -0.98 -8.63 1.80
N CYS A 110 0.31 -8.43 2.07
CA CYS A 110 1.31 -8.35 1.01
C CYS A 110 1.59 -9.73 0.39
N PRO A 111 2.01 -9.78 -0.89
CA PRO A 111 2.53 -11.01 -1.49
C PRO A 111 3.66 -11.61 -0.64
N MET A 112 3.76 -12.93 -0.63
CA MET A 112 4.82 -13.65 0.10
C MET A 112 4.85 -13.41 1.63
N ASN A 113 3.74 -12.95 2.23
CA ASN A 113 3.61 -12.82 3.68
C ASN A 113 3.84 -14.18 4.38
N PRO A 114 4.65 -14.25 5.45
CA PRO A 114 4.88 -15.47 6.21
C PRO A 114 3.57 -16.12 6.66
N LYS A 115 3.52 -17.45 6.57
CA LYS A 115 2.35 -18.24 7.00
C LYS A 115 1.96 -17.95 8.45
N SER A 116 2.94 -17.83 9.33
CA SER A 116 2.76 -17.48 10.75
C SER A 116 2.07 -16.12 10.94
N ASN A 117 2.34 -15.16 10.06
CA ASN A 117 1.70 -13.85 10.15
C ASN A 117 0.23 -13.95 9.74
N ARG A 118 -0.08 -14.69 8.67
CA ARG A 118 -1.46 -14.95 8.27
C ARG A 118 -2.24 -15.69 9.36
N GLU A 119 -1.62 -16.67 10.00
CA GLU A 119 -2.19 -17.36 11.16
C GLU A 119 -2.48 -16.38 12.30
N LYS A 120 -1.54 -15.49 12.64
CA LYS A 120 -1.71 -14.51 13.70
C LYS A 120 -2.79 -13.47 13.39
N MET A 121 -2.92 -13.05 12.13
CA MET A 121 -4.03 -12.20 11.69
C MET A 121 -5.37 -12.87 11.98
N MET A 122 -5.51 -14.15 11.61
CA MET A 122 -6.75 -14.91 11.82
C MET A 122 -7.04 -15.17 13.30
N GLU A 123 -6.01 -15.52 14.08
CA GLU A 123 -6.09 -15.66 15.55
C GLU A 123 -6.67 -14.38 16.18
N ILE A 124 -6.13 -13.20 15.84
CA ILE A 124 -6.62 -11.92 16.39
C ILE A 124 -8.07 -11.65 15.97
N MET A 125 -8.44 -11.94 14.72
CA MET A 125 -9.81 -11.72 14.25
C MET A 125 -10.82 -12.62 14.96
N PHE A 126 -10.47 -13.88 15.21
CA PHE A 126 -11.36 -14.84 15.84
C PHE A 126 -11.37 -14.79 17.37
N ASP A 127 -10.20 -14.65 18.01
CA ASP A 127 -10.08 -14.76 19.46
C ASP A 127 -10.25 -13.41 20.15
N THR A 128 -9.66 -12.35 19.59
CA THR A 128 -9.78 -10.99 20.15
C THR A 128 -11.07 -10.31 19.67
N PHE A 129 -11.27 -10.23 18.35
CA PHE A 129 -12.39 -9.48 17.77
C PHE A 129 -13.67 -10.31 17.58
N GLN A 130 -13.60 -11.62 17.78
CA GLN A 130 -14.75 -12.54 17.73
C GLN A 130 -15.52 -12.47 16.41
N ALA A 131 -14.84 -12.18 15.30
CA ALA A 131 -15.46 -12.13 13.98
C ALA A 131 -16.08 -13.50 13.63
N PRO A 132 -17.31 -13.56 13.09
CA PRO A 132 -17.98 -14.82 12.75
C PRO A 132 -17.29 -15.53 11.59
N ALA A 133 -16.65 -14.76 10.70
CA ALA A 133 -15.82 -15.27 9.62
C ALA A 133 -14.75 -14.25 9.23
N ALA A 134 -13.61 -14.74 8.73
CA ALA A 134 -12.55 -13.91 8.22
C ALA A 134 -11.95 -14.49 6.92
N TYR A 135 -11.45 -13.61 6.06
CA TYR A 135 -10.78 -13.97 4.83
C TYR A 135 -9.56 -13.08 4.62
N VAL A 136 -8.43 -13.65 4.22
CA VAL A 136 -7.20 -12.91 3.91
C VAL A 136 -6.88 -13.05 2.43
N GLN A 137 -6.62 -11.94 1.75
CA GLN A 137 -6.28 -11.94 0.33
C GLN A 137 -5.14 -10.97 0.01
N ILE A 138 -4.35 -11.31 -1.00
CA ILE A 138 -3.21 -10.53 -1.47
C ILE A 138 -3.70 -9.22 -2.12
N THR A 139 -3.10 -8.09 -1.74
CA THR A 139 -3.46 -6.75 -2.25
C THR A 139 -3.49 -6.68 -3.78
N ALA A 140 -2.49 -7.27 -4.45
CA ALA A 140 -2.39 -7.31 -5.90
C ALA A 140 -3.54 -8.09 -6.57
N VAL A 141 -3.98 -9.20 -5.98
CA VAL A 141 -5.12 -9.98 -6.50
C VAL A 141 -6.40 -9.16 -6.42
N LEU A 142 -6.62 -8.49 -5.28
CA LEU A 142 -7.76 -7.59 -5.12
C LEU A 142 -7.68 -6.43 -6.13
N ALA A 143 -6.52 -5.81 -6.30
CA ALA A 143 -6.34 -4.73 -7.26
C ALA A 143 -6.62 -5.15 -8.71
N LEU A 144 -6.31 -6.40 -9.09
CA LEU A 144 -6.66 -6.94 -10.40
C LEU A 144 -8.17 -7.09 -10.56
N TYR A 145 -8.86 -7.60 -9.53
CA TYR A 145 -10.32 -7.72 -9.52
C TYR A 145 -11.02 -6.36 -9.63
N ALA A 146 -10.50 -5.32 -8.98
CA ALA A 146 -11.01 -3.95 -9.13
C ALA A 146 -10.95 -3.45 -10.58
N SER A 147 -10.00 -3.96 -11.37
CA SER A 147 -9.88 -3.63 -12.79
C SER A 147 -10.78 -4.46 -13.72
N GLY A 148 -11.54 -5.43 -13.17
CA GLY A 148 -12.38 -6.35 -13.93
C GLY A 148 -11.59 -7.42 -14.71
N ARG A 149 -10.38 -7.77 -14.24
CA ARG A 149 -9.51 -8.77 -14.88
C ARG A 149 -9.26 -9.94 -13.94
N THR A 150 -8.99 -11.10 -14.53
CA THR A 150 -8.59 -12.33 -13.82
C THR A 150 -7.18 -12.78 -14.18
N THR A 151 -6.63 -12.29 -15.30
CA THR A 151 -5.26 -12.57 -15.74
C THR A 151 -4.56 -11.26 -16.08
N GLY A 152 -3.33 -11.10 -15.58
CA GLY A 152 -2.50 -9.91 -15.78
C GLY A 152 -1.34 -9.86 -14.79
N LEU A 153 -0.51 -8.84 -14.92
CA LEU A 153 0.55 -8.53 -13.97
C LEU A 153 0.17 -7.27 -13.22
N VAL A 154 0.22 -7.30 -11.89
CA VAL A 154 -0.02 -6.10 -11.08
C VAL A 154 1.30 -5.56 -10.56
N LEU A 155 1.58 -4.29 -10.85
CA LEU A 155 2.61 -3.53 -10.15
C LEU A 155 1.94 -2.78 -8.99
N ASP A 156 2.09 -3.31 -7.78
CA ASP A 156 1.58 -2.72 -6.55
C ASP A 156 2.71 -1.99 -5.83
N SER A 157 2.71 -0.65 -5.84
CA SER A 157 3.72 0.18 -5.19
C SER A 157 3.09 1.07 -4.11
N GLY A 158 3.29 0.67 -2.86
CA GLY A 158 2.77 1.33 -1.66
C GLY A 158 3.78 2.25 -0.96
N ASP A 159 3.54 2.54 0.32
CA ASP A 159 4.48 3.33 1.15
C ASP A 159 5.72 2.52 1.55
N ALA A 160 5.57 1.21 1.81
CA ALA A 160 6.62 0.39 2.41
C ALA A 160 7.24 -0.65 1.47
N VAL A 161 6.58 -0.98 0.35
CA VAL A 161 7.04 -2.05 -0.54
C VAL A 161 6.48 -1.88 -1.95
N THR A 162 7.22 -2.39 -2.94
CA THR A 162 6.78 -2.51 -4.33
C THR A 162 6.82 -3.98 -4.78
N HIS A 163 5.74 -4.48 -5.37
CA HIS A 163 5.66 -5.85 -5.89
C HIS A 163 5.21 -5.89 -7.33
N SER A 164 5.81 -6.81 -8.09
CA SER A 164 5.33 -7.24 -9.40
C SER A 164 4.74 -8.63 -9.24
N VAL A 165 3.42 -8.75 -9.37
CA VAL A 165 2.67 -9.98 -9.10
C VAL A 165 1.96 -10.44 -10.37
N PRO A 166 2.47 -11.48 -11.05
CA PRO A 166 1.74 -12.15 -12.12
C PRO A 166 0.56 -12.92 -11.54
N ILE A 167 -0.60 -12.77 -12.16
CA ILE A 167 -1.85 -13.42 -11.76
C ILE A 167 -2.45 -14.09 -12.99
N TYR A 168 -2.86 -15.34 -12.84
CA TYR A 168 -3.50 -16.13 -13.88
C TYR A 168 -4.78 -16.75 -13.34
N GLU A 169 -5.91 -16.51 -14.01
CA GLU A 169 -7.24 -17.01 -13.62
C GLU A 169 -7.62 -16.72 -12.15
N GLY A 170 -7.15 -15.58 -11.62
CA GLY A 170 -7.39 -15.16 -10.25
C GLY A 170 -6.39 -15.67 -9.21
N PHE A 171 -5.38 -16.45 -9.63
CA PHE A 171 -4.35 -17.00 -8.74
C PHE A 171 -3.01 -16.29 -8.95
N ALA A 172 -2.40 -15.83 -7.86
CA ALA A 172 -1.06 -15.25 -7.91
C ALA A 172 0.01 -16.33 -8.19
N VAL A 173 0.85 -16.11 -9.19
CA VAL A 173 1.96 -17.01 -9.53
C VAL A 173 3.15 -16.69 -8.63
N ARG A 174 3.16 -17.31 -7.44
CA ARG A 174 4.15 -17.02 -6.38
C ARG A 174 5.61 -17.13 -6.84
N LYS A 175 5.93 -18.09 -7.71
CA LYS A 175 7.31 -18.33 -8.20
C LYS A 175 7.90 -17.17 -9.02
N THR A 176 7.04 -16.36 -9.63
CA THR A 176 7.44 -15.24 -10.50
C THR A 176 6.99 -13.90 -9.92
N THR A 177 6.51 -13.90 -8.69
CA THR A 177 6.25 -12.71 -7.91
C THR A 177 7.58 -12.14 -7.43
N LEU A 178 7.87 -10.90 -7.80
CA LEU A 178 9.11 -10.23 -7.44
C LEU A 178 8.82 -9.04 -6.52
N ARG A 179 9.70 -8.81 -5.57
CA ARG A 179 9.64 -7.69 -4.63
C ARG A 179 10.79 -6.74 -4.92
N GLY A 180 10.49 -5.44 -4.91
CA GLY A 180 11.46 -4.36 -4.94
C GLY A 180 11.39 -3.57 -3.64
N ASP A 181 12.56 -3.14 -3.15
CA ASP A 181 12.68 -2.44 -1.87
C ASP A 181 12.57 -0.92 -1.99
N ALA A 182 12.42 -0.39 -3.21
CA ALA A 182 12.08 1.02 -3.44
C ALA A 182 10.57 1.24 -3.33
N ALA A 183 10.13 2.01 -2.34
CA ALA A 183 8.72 2.35 -2.13
C ALA A 183 8.50 3.83 -1.78
N GLY A 184 7.25 4.19 -1.47
CA GLY A 184 6.84 5.57 -1.22
C GLY A 184 7.60 6.27 -0.08
N ARG A 185 8.00 5.54 0.96
CA ARG A 185 8.78 6.09 2.09
C ARG A 185 10.21 6.39 1.69
N ASP A 186 10.85 5.51 0.94
CA ASP A 186 12.22 5.68 0.46
C ASP A 186 12.33 6.87 -0.49
N ILE A 187 11.35 7.05 -1.39
CA ILE A 187 11.25 8.23 -2.25
C ILE A 187 11.05 9.51 -1.43
N THR A 188 10.29 9.44 -0.34
CA THR A 188 10.10 10.61 0.54
C THR A 188 11.42 10.99 1.21
N HIS A 189 12.22 10.00 1.64
CA HIS A 189 13.58 10.25 2.13
C HIS A 189 14.51 10.77 1.02
N ALA A 190 14.45 10.23 -0.19
CA ALA A 190 15.22 10.75 -1.32
C ALA A 190 14.88 12.21 -1.61
N LEU A 191 13.59 12.54 -1.66
CA LEU A 191 13.11 13.92 -1.83
C LEU A 191 13.62 14.83 -0.71
N GLN A 192 13.63 14.37 0.54
CA GLN A 192 14.18 15.13 1.67
C GLN A 192 15.67 15.47 1.46
N ARG A 193 16.47 14.52 0.92
CA ARG A 193 17.88 14.77 0.60
C ARG A 193 18.04 15.74 -0.57
N GLU A 194 17.23 15.60 -1.63
CA GLU A 194 17.27 16.49 -2.79
C GLU A 194 16.85 17.93 -2.41
N LEU A 195 15.79 18.09 -1.62
CA LEU A 195 15.37 19.39 -1.08
C LEU A 195 16.48 20.05 -0.27
N LYS A 196 17.20 19.26 0.55
CA LYS A 196 18.34 19.75 1.31
C LYS A 196 19.47 20.22 0.40
N ALA A 197 19.72 19.53 -0.72
CA ALA A 197 20.70 19.96 -1.73
C ALA A 197 20.29 21.26 -2.45
N GLU A 198 18.98 21.50 -2.60
CA GLU A 198 18.42 22.76 -3.11
C GLU A 198 18.35 23.87 -2.04
N GLY A 199 18.82 23.62 -0.82
CA GLY A 199 18.88 24.61 0.27
C GLY A 199 17.67 24.63 1.20
N VAL A 200 16.70 23.72 1.04
CA VAL A 200 15.52 23.58 1.90
C VAL A 200 15.74 22.46 2.92
N SER A 201 16.00 22.81 4.18
CA SER A 201 16.25 21.83 5.23
C SER A 201 14.99 21.51 6.03
N LEU A 202 14.43 20.33 5.77
CA LEU A 202 13.31 19.73 6.50
C LEU A 202 13.84 18.47 7.18
N SER A 203 13.95 18.44 8.51
CA SER A 203 14.67 17.39 9.25
C SER A 203 13.86 16.70 10.35
N THR A 204 12.83 17.36 10.87
CA THR A 204 11.98 16.81 11.92
C THR A 204 10.97 15.81 11.38
N SER A 205 10.41 14.98 12.25
CA SER A 205 9.37 14.01 11.88
C SER A 205 8.06 14.62 11.42
N ALA A 206 7.76 15.87 11.82
CA ALA A 206 6.60 16.63 11.33
C ALA A 206 6.88 17.20 9.94
N GLU A 207 8.09 17.72 9.73
CA GLU A 207 8.54 18.19 8.41
C GLU A 207 8.63 17.05 7.40
N PHE A 208 8.93 15.81 7.82
CA PHE A 208 8.89 14.64 6.94
C PHE A 208 7.50 14.40 6.32
N GLU A 209 6.41 14.67 7.06
CA GLU A 209 5.05 14.64 6.51
C GLU A 209 4.81 15.75 5.48
N THR A 210 5.45 16.90 5.68
CA THR A 210 5.43 18.00 4.70
C THR A 210 6.17 17.57 3.43
N VAL A 211 7.32 16.89 3.55
CA VAL A 211 8.03 16.30 2.40
C VAL A 211 7.14 15.28 1.66
N ARG A 212 6.39 14.45 2.38
CA ARG A 212 5.42 13.53 1.77
C ARG A 212 4.33 14.27 0.99
N ASP A 213 3.79 15.37 1.53
CA ASP A 213 2.78 16.18 0.84
C ASP A 213 3.36 16.90 -0.39
N ILE A 214 4.60 17.39 -0.32
CA ILE A 214 5.34 17.92 -1.47
C ILE A 214 5.47 16.84 -2.54
N LYS A 215 5.86 15.61 -2.16
CA LYS A 215 5.95 14.47 -3.07
C LYS A 215 4.63 14.21 -3.79
N GLU A 216 3.54 14.10 -3.04
CA GLU A 216 2.22 13.79 -3.62
C GLU A 216 1.68 14.90 -4.53
N LYS A 217 2.01 16.17 -4.27
CA LYS A 217 1.50 17.31 -5.04
C LYS A 217 2.38 17.74 -6.21
N LEU A 218 3.70 17.69 -6.05
CA LEU A 218 4.63 18.34 -6.98
C LEU A 218 5.51 17.38 -7.78
N CYS A 219 5.71 16.13 -7.32
CA CYS A 219 6.58 15.19 -8.02
C CYS A 219 5.93 14.64 -9.30
N TYR A 220 6.79 14.39 -10.28
CA TYR A 220 6.42 13.80 -11.56
C TYR A 220 7.58 12.96 -12.09
N VAL A 221 7.29 12.01 -12.96
CA VAL A 221 8.31 11.20 -13.63
C VAL A 221 8.67 11.85 -14.97
N ALA A 222 9.95 12.07 -15.23
CA ALA A 222 10.41 12.60 -16.51
C ALA A 222 10.36 11.51 -17.60
N ASP A 223 10.02 11.88 -18.84
CA ASP A 223 10.10 10.96 -19.99
C ASP A 223 11.57 10.57 -20.28
N ASN A 224 12.45 11.56 -20.30
CA ASN A 224 13.89 11.40 -20.38
C ASN A 224 14.56 12.20 -19.26
N PHE A 225 15.09 11.48 -18.26
CA PHE A 225 15.72 12.08 -17.09
C PHE A 225 16.90 13.02 -17.43
N ALA A 226 17.75 12.64 -18.38
CA ALA A 226 18.94 13.41 -18.75
C ALA A 226 18.57 14.73 -19.45
N GLU A 227 17.57 14.69 -20.33
CA GLU A 227 17.05 15.90 -20.99
C GLU A 227 16.36 16.82 -19.98
N GLU A 228 15.56 16.26 -19.07
CA GLU A 228 14.86 17.04 -18.04
C GLU A 228 15.86 17.75 -17.10
N CYS A 229 17.00 17.12 -16.78
CA CYS A 229 18.08 17.75 -16.01
C CYS A 229 18.70 18.98 -16.72
N GLY A 230 18.66 19.02 -18.05
CA GLY A 230 19.19 20.13 -18.86
C GLY A 230 18.23 21.31 -18.99
N ARG A 231 16.98 21.18 -18.54
CA ARG A 231 15.96 22.24 -18.70
C ARG A 231 16.19 23.41 -17.73
N PRO A 232 15.86 24.65 -18.13
CA PRO A 232 15.94 25.81 -17.25
C PRO A 232 15.07 25.63 -16.00
N LEU A 233 15.60 26.00 -14.82
CA LEU A 233 14.88 25.89 -13.54
C LEU A 233 13.51 26.59 -13.56
N GLN A 234 13.37 27.69 -14.29
CA GLN A 234 12.11 28.43 -14.41
C GLN A 234 10.98 27.59 -15.01
N ASP A 235 11.30 26.62 -15.88
CA ASP A 235 10.31 25.79 -16.58
C ASP A 235 9.88 24.57 -15.77
N ILE A 236 10.69 24.18 -14.77
CA ILE A 236 10.51 22.95 -13.99
C ILE A 236 10.24 23.22 -12.50
N SER A 237 10.48 24.43 -12.01
CA SER A 237 10.25 24.75 -10.60
C SER A 237 8.76 24.93 -10.32
N ALA A 238 8.33 24.57 -9.11
CA ALA A 238 6.99 24.85 -8.62
C ALA A 238 7.04 25.31 -7.16
N ASP A 239 6.19 26.28 -6.83
CA ASP A 239 6.09 26.82 -5.48
C ASP A 239 5.22 25.93 -4.58
N TYR A 240 5.62 25.82 -3.32
CA TYR A 240 4.89 25.13 -2.26
C TYR A 240 4.81 26.00 -1.02
N THR A 241 3.62 26.09 -0.41
CA THR A 241 3.42 26.81 0.86
C THR A 241 3.54 25.85 2.03
N LEU A 242 4.56 26.06 2.87
CA LEU A 242 4.79 25.31 4.11
C LEU A 242 3.69 25.60 5.15
N PRO A 243 3.52 24.73 6.17
CA PRO A 243 2.52 24.94 7.22
C PRO A 243 2.66 26.24 8.03
N ASP A 244 3.85 26.82 8.06
CA ASP A 244 4.14 28.12 8.70
C ASP A 244 3.81 29.34 7.81
N GLY A 245 3.37 29.09 6.57
CA GLY A 245 3.04 30.11 5.57
C GLY A 245 4.22 30.50 4.67
N ASN A 246 5.43 30.01 4.92
CA ASN A 246 6.58 30.29 4.06
C ASN A 246 6.45 29.57 2.71
N VAL A 247 6.82 30.25 1.62
CA VAL A 247 6.81 29.65 0.28
C VAL A 247 8.21 29.20 -0.09
N ILE A 248 8.33 27.94 -0.50
CA ILE A 248 9.56 27.36 -1.05
C ILE A 248 9.36 27.08 -2.54
N SER A 249 10.41 27.26 -3.35
CA SER A 249 10.44 26.83 -4.75
C SER A 249 11.14 25.49 -4.83
N VAL A 250 10.45 24.46 -5.34
CA VAL A 250 11.00 23.11 -5.52
C VAL A 250 11.38 22.92 -6.99
N GLY A 251 12.65 22.68 -7.27
CA GLY A 251 13.21 22.60 -8.61
C GLY A 251 13.32 21.17 -9.15
N GLN A 252 14.55 20.72 -9.36
CA GLN A 252 14.85 19.39 -9.91
C GLN A 252 14.48 18.25 -8.97
N ALA A 253 14.42 18.52 -7.66
CA ALA A 253 13.99 17.56 -6.64
C ALA A 253 12.64 16.89 -6.99
N ARG A 254 11.75 17.60 -7.71
CA ARG A 254 10.44 17.11 -8.15
C ARG A 254 10.52 15.82 -8.97
N PHE A 255 11.45 15.72 -9.92
CA PHE A 255 11.58 14.54 -10.77
C PHE A 255 12.74 13.63 -10.37
N LYS A 256 13.80 14.17 -9.75
CA LYS A 256 14.92 13.37 -9.23
C LYS A 256 14.49 12.35 -8.18
N ALA A 257 13.62 12.74 -7.25
CA ALA A 257 13.12 11.81 -6.25
C ALA A 257 12.28 10.69 -6.88
N ALA A 258 11.50 10.99 -7.91
CA ALA A 258 10.65 10.01 -8.59
C ALA A 258 11.45 9.01 -9.45
N GLU A 259 12.61 9.44 -9.99
CA GLU A 259 13.51 8.57 -10.77
C GLU A 259 14.05 7.40 -9.94
N ALA A 260 14.07 7.52 -8.60
CA ALA A 260 14.44 6.46 -7.69
C ALA A 260 13.64 5.15 -7.86
N MET A 261 12.46 5.19 -8.47
CA MET A 261 11.71 3.97 -8.82
C MET A 261 12.24 3.25 -10.05
N PHE A 262 12.87 3.99 -10.97
CA PHE A 262 13.40 3.51 -12.23
C PHE A 262 14.90 3.21 -12.15
N ASP A 263 15.61 3.87 -11.22
CA ASP A 263 17.00 3.57 -10.86
C ASP A 263 17.22 3.64 -9.33
N PRO A 264 16.69 2.66 -8.56
CA PRO A 264 16.88 2.58 -7.12
C PRO A 264 18.35 2.58 -6.69
N LYS A 265 19.23 1.95 -7.47
CA LYS A 265 20.64 1.82 -7.14
C LYS A 265 21.33 3.18 -7.08
N THR A 266 21.12 4.02 -8.10
CA THR A 266 21.77 5.34 -8.16
C THR A 266 21.17 6.32 -7.16
N PHE A 267 19.84 6.32 -7.01
CA PHE A 267 19.15 7.36 -6.24
C PHE A 267 18.88 7.00 -4.78
N LEU A 268 18.79 5.71 -4.43
CA LEU A 268 18.54 5.25 -3.06
C LEU A 268 19.73 4.53 -2.43
N GLU A 269 20.78 4.23 -3.21
CA GLU A 269 21.92 3.39 -2.77
C GLU A 269 21.48 2.00 -2.29
N LEU A 270 20.33 1.53 -2.79
CA LEU A 270 19.82 0.20 -2.52
C LEU A 270 20.45 -0.82 -3.46
N GLU A 271 20.59 -2.05 -2.98
CA GLU A 271 20.79 -3.17 -3.89
C GLU A 271 19.55 -3.30 -4.77
N ASP A 272 19.79 -3.51 -6.06
CA ASP A 272 18.74 -3.58 -7.06
C ASP A 272 19.11 -4.63 -8.09
N ASP A 273 18.53 -5.82 -7.90
CA ASP A 273 18.73 -6.98 -8.76
C ASP A 273 18.11 -6.80 -10.14
N TYR A 274 17.22 -5.81 -10.31
CA TYR A 274 16.38 -5.70 -11.49
C TYR A 274 16.65 -4.45 -12.33
N GLY A 275 17.29 -3.41 -11.79
CA GLY A 275 17.44 -2.13 -12.49
C GLY A 275 16.13 -1.35 -12.52
N GLY A 276 15.44 -1.29 -11.38
CA GLY A 276 14.19 -0.59 -11.17
C GLY A 276 12.95 -1.36 -11.60
N ILE A 277 11.79 -0.70 -11.50
CA ILE A 277 10.48 -1.33 -11.73
C ILE A 277 10.28 -1.88 -13.14
N CYS A 278 10.89 -1.27 -14.16
CA CYS A 278 10.82 -1.77 -15.54
C CYS A 278 11.47 -3.15 -15.64
N GLY A 279 12.69 -3.28 -15.10
CA GLY A 279 13.40 -4.55 -15.10
C GLY A 279 12.75 -5.58 -14.17
N GLN A 280 12.14 -5.14 -13.05
CA GLN A 280 11.40 -6.03 -12.15
C GLN A 280 10.20 -6.66 -12.90
N ILE A 281 9.39 -5.86 -13.59
CA ILE A 281 8.27 -6.36 -14.39
C ILE A 281 8.77 -7.25 -15.53
N ALA A 282 9.80 -6.82 -16.25
CA ALA A 282 10.37 -7.59 -17.36
C ALA A 282 10.89 -8.97 -16.89
N SER A 283 11.56 -9.01 -15.73
CA SER A 283 12.07 -10.25 -15.13
C SER A 283 10.94 -11.16 -14.66
N SER A 284 9.89 -10.59 -14.07
CA SER A 284 8.69 -11.33 -13.64
C SER A 284 7.96 -11.97 -14.84
N ILE A 285 7.86 -11.27 -15.97
CA ILE A 285 7.31 -11.81 -17.22
C ILE A 285 8.25 -12.86 -17.83
N ALA A 286 9.56 -12.57 -17.89
CA ALA A 286 10.55 -13.47 -18.50
C ALA A 286 10.69 -14.80 -17.75
N THR A 287 10.50 -14.81 -16.44
CA THR A 287 10.52 -16.02 -15.60
C THR A 287 9.19 -16.78 -15.60
N SER A 288 8.11 -16.17 -16.09
CA SER A 288 6.80 -16.82 -16.25
C SER A 288 6.77 -17.80 -17.42
N GLU A 289 5.79 -18.71 -17.39
CA GLU A 289 5.56 -19.68 -18.46
C GLU A 289 5.35 -18.98 -19.81
N VAL A 290 5.92 -19.54 -20.88
CA VAL A 290 5.99 -18.92 -22.21
C VAL A 290 4.62 -18.48 -22.71
N ASP A 291 3.60 -19.31 -22.49
CA ASP A 291 2.23 -19.07 -22.96
C ASP A 291 1.55 -17.90 -22.23
N LEU A 292 2.00 -17.57 -21.01
CA LEU A 292 1.45 -16.49 -20.21
C LEU A 292 2.08 -15.13 -20.54
N ARG A 293 3.31 -15.10 -21.07
CA ARG A 293 4.11 -13.86 -21.16
C ARG A 293 3.43 -12.76 -21.97
N ALA A 294 2.86 -13.11 -23.12
CA ALA A 294 2.16 -12.15 -23.97
C ALA A 294 0.88 -11.62 -23.28
N ALA A 295 0.16 -12.47 -22.56
CA ALA A 295 -1.02 -12.08 -21.81
C ALA A 295 -0.67 -11.15 -20.63
N LEU A 296 0.41 -11.44 -19.90
CA LEU A 296 0.90 -10.62 -18.80
C LEU A 296 1.39 -9.25 -19.29
N ALA A 297 2.18 -9.21 -20.37
CA ALA A 297 2.69 -7.96 -20.96
C ALA A 297 1.57 -7.02 -21.41
N ARG A 298 0.49 -7.57 -21.99
CA ARG A 298 -0.68 -6.80 -22.47
C ARG A 298 -1.67 -6.43 -21.36
N ASN A 299 -1.45 -6.87 -20.13
CA ASN A 299 -2.34 -6.66 -19.00
C ASN A 299 -1.56 -6.28 -17.74
N ILE A 300 -0.77 -5.20 -17.83
CA ILE A 300 -0.04 -4.66 -16.68
C ILE A 300 -0.94 -3.65 -15.98
N VAL A 301 -1.32 -3.89 -14.73
CA VAL A 301 -2.22 -3.03 -13.95
C VAL A 301 -1.43 -2.35 -12.84
N LEU A 302 -1.57 -1.04 -12.72
CA LEU A 302 -0.95 -0.25 -11.65
C LEU A 302 -1.86 -0.17 -10.44
N ALA A 303 -1.27 -0.38 -9.26
CA ALA A 303 -1.91 -0.26 -7.97
C ALA A 303 -0.98 0.41 -6.95
N GLY A 304 -1.57 1.02 -5.92
CA GLY A 304 -0.83 1.62 -4.82
C GLY A 304 -0.49 3.08 -5.05
N GLY A 305 -0.39 3.82 -3.95
CA GLY A 305 -0.31 5.29 -3.95
C GLY A 305 0.94 5.84 -4.66
N ASN A 306 2.04 5.10 -4.72
CA ASN A 306 3.26 5.58 -5.34
C ASN A 306 3.17 5.63 -6.87
N THR A 307 2.33 4.78 -7.46
CA THR A 307 2.00 4.80 -8.91
C THR A 307 1.09 5.97 -9.30
N MET A 308 0.66 6.80 -8.33
CA MET A 308 -0.09 8.04 -8.59
C MET A 308 0.77 9.18 -9.11
N THR A 309 2.10 9.06 -9.00
CA THR A 309 3.05 10.08 -9.48
C THR A 309 2.75 10.43 -10.94
N ALA A 310 2.74 11.72 -11.27
CA ALA A 310 2.41 12.17 -12.61
C ALA A 310 3.35 11.55 -13.66
N ASN A 311 2.81 11.23 -14.83
CA ASN A 311 3.53 10.59 -15.96
C ASN A 311 4.08 9.17 -15.70
N PHE A 312 3.80 8.56 -14.54
CA PHE A 312 4.35 7.24 -14.18
C PHE A 312 4.00 6.13 -15.19
N ALA A 313 2.73 6.04 -15.62
CA ALA A 313 2.28 4.98 -16.53
C ALA A 313 2.93 5.08 -17.91
N GLN A 314 3.03 6.29 -18.47
CA GLN A 314 3.63 6.54 -19.77
C GLN A 314 5.14 6.21 -19.75
N ARG A 315 5.87 6.69 -18.72
CA ARG A 315 7.29 6.36 -18.57
C ARG A 315 7.52 4.86 -18.43
N LEU A 316 6.68 4.18 -17.63
CA LEU A 316 6.76 2.74 -17.44
C LEU A 316 6.53 1.98 -18.76
N GLU A 317 5.49 2.34 -19.51
CA GLU A 317 5.18 1.70 -20.80
C GLU A 317 6.30 1.89 -21.83
N GLN A 318 6.89 3.08 -21.88
CA GLN A 318 8.06 3.38 -22.71
C GLN A 318 9.27 2.51 -22.32
N GLY A 319 9.59 2.42 -21.03
CA GLY A 319 10.69 1.60 -20.53
C GLY A 319 10.49 0.11 -20.83
N LEU A 320 9.27 -0.40 -20.64
CA LEU A 320 8.92 -1.79 -20.92
C LEU A 320 8.94 -2.12 -22.41
N SER A 321 8.59 -1.18 -23.29
CA SER A 321 8.60 -1.38 -24.75
C SER A 321 10.00 -1.66 -25.30
N ILE A 322 11.04 -1.22 -24.58
CA ILE A 322 12.44 -1.49 -24.91
C ILE A 322 12.89 -2.87 -24.39
N MET A 323 12.32 -3.31 -23.26
CA MET A 323 12.74 -4.54 -22.57
C MET A 323 11.96 -5.79 -23.00
N LEU A 324 10.71 -5.63 -23.41
CA LEU A 324 9.81 -6.74 -23.72
C LEU A 324 9.69 -6.97 -25.23
N SER A 325 9.59 -8.24 -25.63
CA SER A 325 9.34 -8.62 -27.03
C SER A 325 7.88 -8.46 -27.44
N SER A 326 6.95 -8.51 -26.48
CA SER A 326 5.53 -8.24 -26.70
C SER A 326 5.24 -6.78 -26.37
N GLU A 327 4.38 -6.14 -27.18
CA GLU A 327 3.90 -4.78 -26.91
C GLU A 327 3.25 -4.71 -25.51
N PRO A 328 3.84 -3.97 -24.56
CA PRO A 328 3.28 -3.82 -23.23
C PRO A 328 2.04 -2.93 -23.27
N LYS A 329 1.12 -3.17 -22.36
CA LYS A 329 -0.01 -2.26 -22.15
C LYS A 329 -0.24 -2.03 -20.67
N VAL A 330 -0.09 -0.78 -20.25
CA VAL A 330 -0.19 -0.38 -18.86
C VAL A 330 -1.58 0.24 -18.61
N TYR A 331 -2.29 -0.30 -17.63
CA TYR A 331 -3.57 0.21 -17.16
C TYR A 331 -3.37 0.91 -15.82
N ALA A 332 -3.69 2.20 -15.77
CA ALA A 332 -3.59 3.02 -14.57
C ALA A 332 -4.97 3.56 -14.17
N PRO A 333 -5.79 2.80 -13.43
CA PRO A 333 -7.08 3.28 -12.94
C PRO A 333 -6.92 4.61 -12.18
N PRO A 334 -7.84 5.58 -12.31
CA PRO A 334 -7.77 6.84 -11.56
C PRO A 334 -7.75 6.62 -10.04
N GLU A 335 -8.56 5.69 -9.55
CA GLU A 335 -8.68 5.34 -8.13
C GLU A 335 -7.63 4.31 -7.66
N ARG A 336 -6.51 4.15 -8.38
CA ARG A 336 -5.53 3.08 -8.10
C ARG A 336 -4.84 3.15 -6.74
N LYS A 337 -4.93 4.29 -6.05
CA LYS A 337 -4.57 4.42 -4.63
C LYS A 337 -5.40 3.51 -3.72
N TYR A 338 -6.62 3.14 -4.15
CA TYR A 338 -7.59 2.34 -3.41
C TYR A 338 -7.95 1.01 -4.10
N SER A 339 -7.30 0.65 -5.21
CA SER A 339 -7.63 -0.57 -5.99
C SER A 339 -7.72 -1.85 -5.15
N ALA A 340 -6.78 -2.06 -4.22
CA ALA A 340 -6.81 -3.24 -3.35
C ALA A 340 -8.06 -3.27 -2.46
N TRP A 341 -8.44 -2.11 -1.89
CA TRP A 341 -9.64 -2.00 -1.08
C TRP A 341 -10.91 -2.17 -1.92
N ILE A 342 -10.99 -1.52 -3.11
CA ILE A 342 -12.14 -1.64 -4.03
C ILE A 342 -12.32 -3.09 -4.47
N GLY A 343 -11.24 -3.79 -4.79
CA GLY A 343 -11.28 -5.21 -5.13
C GLY A 343 -11.76 -6.08 -3.98
N GLY A 344 -11.38 -5.75 -2.75
CA GLY A 344 -11.91 -6.37 -1.54
C GLY A 344 -13.40 -6.12 -1.35
N SER A 345 -13.86 -4.88 -1.57
CA SER A 345 -15.28 -4.50 -1.52
C SER A 345 -16.11 -5.30 -2.52
N ILE A 346 -15.64 -5.40 -3.77
CA ILE A 346 -16.27 -6.22 -4.82
C ILE A 346 -16.29 -7.68 -4.40
N LEU A 347 -15.15 -8.28 -4.05
CA LEU A 347 -15.04 -9.69 -3.70
C LEU A 347 -15.93 -10.07 -2.51
N ALA A 348 -15.93 -9.24 -1.46
CA ALA A 348 -16.71 -9.48 -0.26
C ALA A 348 -18.23 -9.26 -0.45
N SER A 349 -18.63 -8.53 -1.49
CA SER A 349 -20.04 -8.35 -1.88
C SER A 349 -20.61 -9.51 -2.72
N LEU A 350 -19.75 -10.41 -3.23
CA LEU A 350 -20.19 -11.54 -4.04
C LEU A 350 -20.94 -12.57 -3.20
N SER A 351 -21.98 -13.18 -3.77
CA SER A 351 -22.73 -14.26 -3.11
C SER A 351 -21.87 -15.49 -2.76
N SER A 352 -20.74 -15.68 -3.48
CA SER A 352 -19.77 -16.74 -3.22
C SER A 352 -18.85 -16.45 -2.03
N PHE A 353 -18.77 -15.21 -1.54
CA PHE A 353 -17.84 -14.83 -0.48
C PHE A 353 -18.02 -15.67 0.80
N ALA A 354 -19.27 -15.95 1.18
CA ALA A 354 -19.57 -16.78 2.35
C ALA A 354 -18.97 -18.20 2.26
N SER A 355 -18.77 -18.74 1.05
CA SER A 355 -18.10 -20.04 0.85
C SER A 355 -16.58 -19.96 0.87
N MET A 356 -16.02 -18.77 0.58
CA MET A 356 -14.58 -18.51 0.54
C MET A 356 -14.01 -18.16 1.92
N ALA A 357 -14.79 -17.45 2.75
CA ALA A 357 -14.36 -17.07 4.08
C ALA A 357 -14.16 -18.29 4.99
N VAL A 358 -13.23 -18.18 5.93
CA VAL A 358 -13.07 -19.13 7.03
C VAL A 358 -14.05 -18.72 8.11
N THR A 359 -14.88 -19.64 8.57
CA THR A 359 -15.79 -19.40 9.72
C THR A 359 -15.09 -19.68 11.04
N LYS A 360 -15.59 -19.10 12.15
CA LYS A 360 -15.07 -19.39 13.49
C LYS A 360 -15.12 -20.89 13.80
N ASP A 361 -16.20 -21.57 13.46
CA ASP A 361 -16.37 -23.01 13.68
C ASP A 361 -15.34 -23.84 12.90
N GLU A 362 -15.07 -23.50 11.64
CA GLU A 362 -14.02 -24.14 10.85
C GLU A 362 -12.63 -23.91 11.45
N TYR A 363 -12.37 -22.69 11.94
CA TYR A 363 -11.11 -22.35 12.59
C TYR A 363 -10.93 -23.09 13.92
N ASP A 364 -11.97 -23.23 14.72
CA ASP A 364 -11.90 -23.98 15.99
C ASP A 364 -11.71 -25.48 15.78
N ALA A 365 -12.23 -26.02 14.68
CA ALA A 365 -12.11 -27.43 14.33
C ALA A 365 -10.74 -27.78 13.70
N GLU A 366 -10.20 -26.92 12.84
CA GLU A 366 -9.02 -27.23 12.01
C GLU A 366 -7.79 -26.35 12.29
N GLY A 367 -7.95 -25.28 13.07
CA GLY A 367 -6.91 -24.30 13.37
C GLY A 367 -6.33 -23.63 12.12
N ALA A 368 -5.02 -23.43 12.12
CA ALA A 368 -4.29 -22.81 11.00
C ALA A 368 -4.44 -23.54 9.65
N ALA A 369 -4.76 -24.85 9.65
CA ALA A 369 -4.82 -25.63 8.42
C ALA A 369 -5.90 -25.14 7.45
N VAL A 370 -7.07 -24.73 7.96
CA VAL A 370 -8.14 -24.20 7.10
C VAL A 370 -7.77 -22.84 6.50
N VAL A 371 -7.00 -22.02 7.22
CA VAL A 371 -6.51 -20.73 6.74
C VAL A 371 -5.63 -20.92 5.50
N HIS A 372 -4.66 -21.84 5.55
CA HIS A 372 -3.78 -22.11 4.40
C HIS A 372 -4.47 -22.79 3.23
N ARG A 373 -5.62 -23.44 3.47
CA ARG A 373 -6.43 -24.06 2.42
C ARG A 373 -7.27 -23.03 1.68
N LYS A 374 -7.86 -22.06 2.39
CA LYS A 374 -8.78 -21.07 1.80
C LYS A 374 -8.11 -19.74 1.38
N CYS A 375 -7.03 -19.33 2.03
CA CYS A 375 -6.36 -18.04 1.79
C CYS A 375 -4.99 -18.26 1.09
N PHE A 376 -4.99 -18.45 -0.24
CA PHE A 376 -3.79 -18.78 -1.04
C PHE A 376 -3.36 -17.68 -2.02
#